data_AF-A0A7V8Y4S9-F1
#
_entry.id   AF-A0A7V8Y4S9-F1
#
_cell.length_a   1.000
_cell.length_b   1.000
_cell.length_c   1.000
_cell.angle_alpha   90.00
_cell.angle_beta   90.00
_cell.angle_gamma   90.00
#
_symmetry.space_group_name_H-M   'P 1'
#
loop_
_entity.id
_entity.type
_entity.pdbx_description
1 polymer ?
#
loop_
_entity_poly.entity_id
_entity_poly.type
_entity_poly.pdbx_seq_one_letter_code
_entity_poly.pdbx_strand_id
1 'polypeptide(L)' 'VHLNNSRDEFGSARDRHAAVTGGTIDPAELVAVCAGAGAPVVVETPAAGQRDDIAYLREHLGSPG' A
#
# COMPACT_ATOMS: atom_id res chain seq x y z
N VAL A 1 -7.83 -4.18 5.54
CA VAL A 1 -6.47 -4.44 5.01
C VAL A 1 -5.58 -3.31 5.46
N HIS A 2 -4.53 -3.61 6.21
CA HIS A 2 -3.44 -2.65 6.40
C HIS A 2 -2.55 -2.78 5.16
N LEU A 3 -2.51 -1.75 4.32
CA LEU A 3 -1.73 -1.76 3.09
C LEU A 3 -0.47 -0.94 3.30
N ASN A 4 0.65 -1.66 3.39
CA ASN A 4 1.98 -1.13 3.63
C ASN A 4 2.93 -1.76 2.62
N ASN A 5 3.70 -0.95 1.89
CA ASN A 5 4.85 -1.50 1.16
C ASN A 5 6.00 -1.75 2.16
N SER A 6 6.98 -2.55 1.78
CA SER A 6 8.14 -2.89 2.61
C SER A 6 9.38 -2.13 2.14
N ARG A 7 10.20 -1.64 3.08
CA ARG A 7 11.56 -1.15 2.78
C ARG A 7 12.55 -2.28 2.51
N ASP A 8 12.17 -3.50 2.89
CA ASP A 8 13.04 -4.65 3.02
C ASP A 8 12.64 -5.79 2.09
N GLU A 9 13.61 -6.64 1.77
CA GLU A 9 13.44 -7.80 0.91
C GLU A 9 12.50 -8.85 1.51
N PHE A 10 11.93 -9.67 0.64
CA PHE A 10 11.08 -10.80 1.03
C PHE A 10 11.79 -11.73 2.01
N GLY A 11 11.08 -12.14 3.07
CA GLY A 11 11.62 -13.05 4.10
C GLY A 11 12.55 -12.39 5.11
N SER A 12 12.72 -11.07 5.10
CA SER A 12 13.63 -10.36 6.03
C SER A 12 13.17 -10.31 7.49
N ALA A 13 11.89 -10.58 7.77
CA ALA A 13 11.24 -10.42 9.08
C ALA A 13 11.35 -9.02 9.71
N ARG A 14 11.66 -8.00 8.89
CA ARG A 14 11.76 -6.60 9.33
C ARG A 14 10.46 -5.88 9.03
N ASP A 15 9.88 -5.26 10.05
CA ASP A 15 8.63 -4.51 9.95
C ASP A 15 8.90 -3.02 9.72
N ARG A 16 9.28 -2.68 8.49
CA ARG A 16 9.61 -1.28 8.12
C ARG A 16 8.82 -0.87 6.89
N HIS A 17 7.77 -0.10 7.12
CA HIS A 17 6.88 0.33 6.05
C HIS A 17 7.55 1.37 5.13
N ALA A 18 7.20 1.29 3.85
CA ALA A 18 7.51 2.25 2.80
C ALA A 18 6.20 2.81 2.19
N ALA A 19 6.31 3.93 1.47
CA ALA A 19 5.22 4.42 0.63
C ALA A 19 4.81 3.36 -0.40
N VAL A 20 3.56 3.41 -0.87
CA VAL A 20 2.97 2.40 -1.77
C VAL A 20 3.81 2.20 -3.01
N THR A 21 4.35 3.27 -3.60
CA THR A 21 5.20 3.23 -4.80
C THR A 21 6.71 3.32 -4.53
N GLY A 22 7.13 3.17 -3.26
CA GLY A 22 8.51 3.44 -2.84
C GLY A 22 9.20 2.29 -2.09
N GLY A 23 8.60 1.10 -2.05
CA GLY A 23 9.18 -0.08 -1.40
C GLY A 23 9.64 -1.15 -2.37
N THR A 24 9.80 -2.37 -1.87
CA THR A 24 10.29 -3.55 -2.60
C THR A 24 9.16 -4.37 -3.24
N ILE A 25 7.90 -4.11 -2.87
CA ILE A 25 6.71 -4.78 -3.40
C ILE A 25 6.18 -3.96 -4.58
N ASP A 26 5.85 -4.61 -5.70
CA ASP A 26 5.20 -3.96 -6.84
C ASP A 26 3.86 -3.33 -6.39
N PRO A 27 3.62 -2.03 -6.64
CA PRO A 27 2.37 -1.37 -6.29
C PRO A 27 1.12 -2.05 -6.87
N ALA A 28 1.23 -2.66 -8.05
CA ALA A 28 0.11 -3.35 -8.70
C ALA A 28 -0.33 -4.59 -7.90
N GLU A 29 0.61 -5.31 -7.28
CA GLU A 29 0.31 -6.45 -6.39
C GLU A 29 -0.43 -5.98 -5.13
N LEU A 30 -0.03 -4.83 -4.56
CA LEU A 30 -0.71 -4.23 -3.41
C LEU A 30 -2.17 -3.85 -3.75
N VAL A 31 -2.39 -3.24 -4.92
CA VAL A 31 -3.74 -2.91 -5.42
C VAL A 31 -4.56 -4.19 -5.62
N ALA A 32 -3.99 -5.23 -6.22
CA ALA A 32 -4.68 -6.50 -6.46
C ALA A 32 -5.14 -7.16 -5.14
N VAL A 33 -4.31 -7.14 -4.10
CA VAL A 33 -4.68 -7.62 -2.76
C VAL A 33 -5.86 -6.84 -2.21
N CYS A 34 -5.85 -5.51 -2.32
CA CYS A 34 -6.95 -4.68 -1.85
C CYS A 34 -8.25 -4.93 -2.62
N ALA A 35 -8.19 -5.01 -3.95
CA ALA A 35 -9.34 -5.30 -4.78
C ALA A 35 -9.94 -6.68 -4.47
N GLY A 36 -9.10 -7.70 -4.32
CA GLY A 36 -9.52 -9.05 -3.97
C GLY A 36 -10.09 -9.18 -2.56
N ALA A 37 -9.59 -8.39 -1.60
CA ALA A 37 -10.08 -8.40 -0.23
C ALA A 37 -11.46 -7.73 -0.06
N GLY A 38 -11.79 -6.73 -0.90
CA GLY A 38 -13.08 -6.02 -0.84
C GLY A 38 -13.38 -5.38 0.53
N ALA A 39 -12.35 -5.01 1.28
CA ALA A 39 -12.45 -4.57 2.67
C ALA A 39 -11.87 -3.15 2.85
N PRO A 40 -12.19 -2.44 3.96
CA PRO A 40 -11.60 -1.15 4.25
C PRO A 40 -10.06 -1.21 4.26
N VAL A 41 -9.43 -0.19 3.68
CA VAL A 41 -7.97 -0.08 3.57
C VAL A 41 -7.46 0.99 4.52
N VAL A 42 -6.46 0.63 5.32
CA VAL A 42 -5.72 1.53 6.21
C VAL A 42 -4.30 1.62 5.69
N VAL A 43 -3.82 2.84 5.46
CA VAL A 43 -2.43 3.11 5.06
C VAL A 43 -1.64 3.44 6.32
N GLU A 44 -0.65 2.61 6.67
CA GLU A 44 0.25 2.81 7.83
C GLU A 44 1.69 3.11 7.36
N THR A 45 1.82 3.69 6.17
CA THR A 45 3.09 4.14 5.58
C THR A 45 3.62 5.40 6.31
N PRO A 46 4.88 5.82 6.07
CA PRO A 46 5.42 7.04 6.69
C PRO A 46 4.53 8.27 6.46
N ALA A 47 4.26 9.03 7.52
CA ALA A 47 3.23 10.08 7.55
C ALA A 47 3.31 11.12 6.41
N ALA A 48 4.52 11.46 5.95
CA ALA A 48 4.71 12.46 4.90
C ALA A 48 4.12 12.05 3.54
N GLY A 49 3.98 10.75 3.25
CA GLY A 49 3.51 10.23 1.95
C GLY A 49 2.08 9.68 1.95
N GLN A 50 1.42 9.58 3.10
CA GLN A 50 0.13 8.89 3.22
C GLN A 50 -0.97 9.48 2.34
N ARG A 51 -0.96 10.80 2.11
CA ARG A 51 -1.95 11.45 1.23
C ARG A 51 -1.83 10.93 -0.21
N ASP A 52 -0.60 10.84 -0.71
CA ASP A 52 -0.33 10.41 -2.08
C ASP A 52 -0.58 8.91 -2.23
N ASP A 53 -0.25 8.12 -1.19
CA ASP A 53 -0.59 6.70 -1.12
C ASP A 53 -2.11 6.47 -1.19
N ILE A 54 -2.90 7.23 -0.43
CA ILE A 54 -4.37 7.15 -0.46
C ILE A 54 -4.91 7.56 -1.84
N ALA A 55 -4.35 8.62 -2.44
CA ALA A 55 -4.76 9.06 -3.78
C ALA A 55 -4.46 7.99 -4.83
N TYR A 56 -3.27 7.39 -4.79
CA TYR A 56 -2.85 6.30 -5.66
C TYR A 56 -3.83 5.11 -5.54
N LEU A 57 -4.14 4.67 -4.32
CA LEU A 57 -5.06 3.55 -4.11
C LEU A 57 -6.48 3.85 -4.61
N ARG A 58 -6.98 5.07 -4.40
CA ARG A 58 -8.31 5.46 -4.89
C ARG A 58 -8.38 5.45 -6.41
N GLU A 59 -7.37 5.99 -7.08
CA GLU A 59 -7.24 5.99 -8.54
C GLU A 59 -7.26 4.57 -9.10
N HIS A 60 -6.53 3.65 -8.48
CA HIS A 60 -6.33 2.29 -9.01
C HIS A 60 -7.41 1.28 -8.57
N LEU A 61 -8.12 1.54 -7.47
CA LEU A 61 -9.25 0.71 -7.02
C LEU A 61 -10.59 1.14 -7.63
N GLY A 62 -10.64 2.28 -8.32
CA GLY A 62 -11.87 2.81 -8.91
C GLY A 62 -12.92 3.23 -7.87
N SER A 63 -12.50 3.54 -6.64
CA SER A 63 -13.42 3.98 -5.59
C SER A 63 -13.99 5.36 -5.94
N PRO A 64 -15.32 5.56 -5.96
CA PRO A 64 -15.90 6.88 -6.17
C PRO A 64 -15.53 7.78 -4.99
N GLY A 65 -15.02 8.98 -5.30
CA GLY A 65 -14.56 9.98 -4.34
C GLY A 65 -15.65 10.55 -3.45
#